data_AF-F8GU98-F1
#
_entry.id   AF-F8GU98-F1
#
_cell.length_a   1.000
_cell.length_b   1.000
_cell.length_c   1.000
_cell.angle_alpha   90.00
_cell.angle_beta   90.00
_cell.angle_gamma   90.00
#
_symmetry.space_group_name_H-M   'P 1'
#
loop_
_entity.id
_entity.type
_entity.pdbx_description
1 polymer ?
#
loop_
_entity_poly.entity_id
_entity_poly.type
_entity_poly.pdbx_seq_one_letter_code
_entity_poly.pdbx_strand_id
1 'polypeptide(L)'
;MGPFAKEICVAINKIVTSEWDGAYAELCALGYFVADAATVLGNIVLDHTVPASQTLASEMGMQHANHDMRFPSLGVSMDTKLLSDKAGSILEGIFNDFREAKSIENLTVLPSYNPGEDFITFQANRQKLLDELKQGVDLNVRPSMLVSQVISGLSYKFAWKPGVLTAENSYSPLEHAKNHHRLLSAHAKKFSTAEPTVIVFVIFPWTAETVFPFDDLKKLFFKKFGDHLFTGYLSSPDPL
;
A
#
# COMPACT_ATOMS: atom_id res chain seq x y z
N MET A 1 -21.72 24.89 13.87
CA MET A 1 -20.81 23.86 13.33
C MET A 1 -21.69 22.82 12.66
N GLY A 2 -21.41 22.48 11.39
CA GLY A 2 -22.20 21.46 10.68
C GLY A 2 -22.04 20.07 11.33
N PRO A 3 -22.95 19.12 11.03
CA PRO A 3 -23.03 17.80 11.67
C PRO A 3 -21.80 16.89 11.43
N PHE A 4 -20.83 17.30 10.61
CA PHE A 4 -19.63 16.53 10.27
C PHE A 4 -18.37 16.91 11.05
N ALA A 5 -18.43 17.99 11.84
CA ALA A 5 -17.24 18.63 12.39
C ALA A 5 -16.50 17.76 13.41
N LYS A 6 -17.18 16.83 14.10
CA LYS A 6 -16.56 16.04 15.17
C LYS A 6 -15.79 14.85 14.61
N GLU A 7 -16.40 14.10 13.70
CA GLU A 7 -15.85 12.92 13.06
C GLU A 7 -14.65 13.29 12.17
N ILE A 8 -14.78 14.37 11.39
CA ILE A 8 -13.67 14.91 10.59
C ILE A 8 -12.52 15.38 11.50
N CYS A 9 -12.80 16.04 12.62
CA CYS A 9 -11.76 16.41 13.59
C CYS A 9 -11.05 15.20 14.18
N VAL A 10 -11.75 14.07 14.43
CA VAL A 10 -11.12 12.84 14.89
C VAL A 10 -10.16 12.28 13.83
N ALA A 11 -10.58 12.22 12.57
CA ALA A 11 -9.70 11.79 11.46
C ALA A 11 -8.50 12.72 11.28
N ILE A 12 -8.70 14.05 11.35
CA ILE A 12 -7.61 15.05 11.30
C ILE A 12 -6.64 14.85 12.46
N ASN A 13 -7.13 14.57 13.67
CA ASN A 13 -6.26 14.33 14.82
C ASN A 13 -5.45 13.03 14.67
N LYS A 14 -5.98 12.00 13.99
CA LYS A 14 -5.23 10.79 13.63
C LYS A 14 -4.07 11.09 12.66
N ILE A 15 -4.15 12.12 11.81
CA ILE A 15 -3.04 12.53 10.92
C ILE A 15 -1.77 12.90 11.70
N VAL A 16 -1.90 13.37 12.96
CA VAL A 16 -0.73 13.78 13.77
C VAL A 16 0.02 12.57 14.36
N THR A 17 -0.44 11.34 14.06
CA THR A 17 0.12 10.09 14.59
C THR A 17 0.95 9.31 13.55
N SER A 18 1.53 8.17 13.94
CA SER A 18 2.34 7.32 13.06
C SER A 18 1.55 6.64 11.92
N GLU A 19 0.22 6.64 11.96
CA GLU A 19 -0.68 6.04 10.95
C GLU A 19 -1.34 7.10 10.04
N TRP A 20 -0.65 8.23 9.84
CA TRP A 20 -1.19 9.39 9.14
C TRP A 20 -1.57 9.10 7.68
N ASP A 21 -0.94 8.12 7.05
CA ASP A 21 -1.16 7.72 5.67
C ASP A 21 -2.54 7.05 5.48
N GLY A 22 -2.94 6.18 6.41
CA GLY A 22 -4.31 5.63 6.45
C GLY A 22 -5.35 6.73 6.68
N ALA A 23 -5.15 7.56 7.70
CA ALA A 23 -6.06 8.66 8.03
C ALA A 23 -6.21 9.69 6.89
N TYR A 24 -5.11 9.99 6.17
CA TYR A 24 -5.16 10.85 4.99
C TYR A 24 -5.93 10.19 3.84
N ALA A 25 -5.75 8.89 3.62
CA ALA A 25 -6.48 8.15 2.58
C ALA A 25 -8.00 8.23 2.82
N GLU A 26 -8.42 7.99 4.05
CA GLU A 26 -9.81 8.17 4.49
C GLU A 26 -10.33 9.57 4.18
N LEU A 27 -9.57 10.61 4.52
CA LEU A 27 -9.97 12.00 4.26
C LEU A 27 -10.02 12.34 2.78
N CYS A 28 -9.12 11.81 1.95
CA CYS A 28 -9.17 12.00 0.50
C CYS A 28 -10.40 11.33 -0.11
N ALA A 29 -10.68 10.09 0.29
CA ALA A 29 -11.87 9.38 -0.17
C ALA A 29 -13.14 10.13 0.25
N LEU A 30 -13.22 10.54 1.52
CA LEU A 30 -14.33 11.36 2.02
C LEU A 30 -14.47 12.65 1.22
N GLY A 31 -13.36 13.38 1.02
CA GLY A 31 -13.27 14.60 0.23
C GLY A 31 -13.87 14.46 -1.17
N TYR A 32 -13.58 13.34 -1.84
CA TYR A 32 -14.14 13.05 -3.16
C TYR A 32 -15.66 12.88 -3.14
N PHE A 33 -16.20 12.12 -2.18
CA PHE A 33 -17.66 11.88 -2.08
C PHE A 33 -18.44 13.11 -1.59
N VAL A 34 -17.83 14.00 -0.79
CA VAL A 34 -18.47 15.23 -0.32
C VAL A 34 -18.31 16.41 -1.29
N ALA A 35 -17.43 16.30 -2.31
CA ALA A 35 -17.14 17.40 -3.23
C ALA A 35 -18.29 17.70 -4.21
N ASP A 36 -19.18 16.74 -4.46
CA ASP A 36 -20.38 16.96 -5.27
C ASP A 36 -21.49 17.58 -4.41
N ALA A 37 -21.89 18.80 -4.76
CA ALA A 37 -22.94 19.56 -4.09
C ALA A 37 -24.32 18.87 -4.13
N ALA A 38 -24.54 17.91 -5.04
CA ALA A 38 -25.75 17.10 -5.09
C ALA A 38 -25.77 15.98 -4.04
N THR A 39 -24.63 15.63 -3.46
CA THR A 39 -24.52 14.56 -2.47
C THR A 39 -24.91 15.08 -1.09
N VAL A 40 -26.19 14.98 -0.75
CA VAL A 40 -26.66 15.18 0.64
C VAL A 40 -26.29 13.96 1.45
N LEU A 41 -25.03 13.91 1.88
CA LEU A 41 -24.59 12.93 2.85
C LEU A 41 -25.24 13.33 4.18
N GLY A 42 -26.21 12.56 4.67
CA GLY A 42 -26.67 12.71 6.05
C GLY A 42 -25.54 12.37 7.03
N ASN A 43 -25.85 11.83 8.21
CA ASN A 43 -24.81 11.47 9.18
C ASN A 43 -23.79 10.48 8.58
N ILE A 44 -22.50 10.77 8.66
CA ILE A 44 -21.44 9.84 8.26
C ILE A 44 -20.98 9.08 9.50
N VAL A 45 -20.81 7.77 9.38
CA VAL A 45 -20.27 6.92 10.46
C VAL A 45 -18.86 6.51 10.08
N LEU A 46 -17.88 6.89 10.89
CA LEU A 46 -16.49 6.41 10.77
C LEU A 46 -16.31 5.11 11.56
N ASP A 47 -15.31 4.30 11.20
CA ASP A 47 -14.91 3.08 11.92
C ASP A 47 -16.11 2.13 12.14
N HIS A 48 -16.88 1.84 11.09
CA HIS A 48 -18.08 1.03 11.15
C HIS A 48 -17.77 -0.47 11.21
N THR A 49 -18.02 -1.12 12.34
CA THR A 49 -17.92 -2.58 12.47
C THR A 49 -19.24 -3.27 12.14
N VAL A 50 -19.20 -4.25 11.24
CA VAL A 50 -20.31 -5.15 10.90
C VAL A 50 -20.03 -6.59 11.33
N PRO A 51 -21.06 -7.36 11.74
CA PRO A 51 -20.92 -8.80 11.97
C PRO A 51 -20.46 -9.52 10.70
N ALA A 52 -19.57 -10.50 10.82
CA ALA A 52 -19.10 -11.27 9.67
C ALA A 52 -20.21 -12.07 8.99
N SER A 53 -21.30 -12.38 9.69
CA SER A 53 -22.50 -13.00 9.09
C SER A 53 -23.18 -12.14 8.02
N GLN A 54 -22.85 -10.85 7.95
CA GLN A 54 -23.34 -9.91 6.95
C GLN A 54 -22.30 -9.59 5.88
N THR A 55 -21.16 -10.30 5.87
CA THR A 55 -20.09 -10.09 4.90
C THR A 55 -19.48 -11.42 4.44
N LEU A 56 -18.64 -11.37 3.41
CA LEU A 56 -17.84 -12.52 3.00
C LEU A 56 -16.78 -12.93 4.05
N ALA A 57 -16.60 -12.15 5.12
CA ALA A 57 -15.68 -12.50 6.21
C ALA A 57 -16.11 -13.76 6.95
N SER A 58 -17.41 -14.11 6.95
CA SER A 58 -17.92 -15.35 7.55
C SER A 58 -17.34 -16.60 6.89
N GLU A 59 -17.23 -16.61 5.56
CA GLU A 59 -16.63 -17.69 4.77
C GLU A 59 -15.13 -17.83 5.03
N MET A 60 -14.50 -16.77 5.53
CA MET A 60 -13.08 -16.72 5.89
C MET A 60 -12.83 -16.98 7.39
N GLY A 61 -13.84 -17.45 8.15
CA GLY A 61 -13.71 -17.78 9.57
C GLY A 61 -13.56 -16.58 10.50
N MET A 62 -13.89 -15.37 10.04
CA MET A 62 -13.82 -14.16 10.84
C MET A 62 -15.13 -13.91 11.61
N GLN A 63 -15.06 -13.09 12.67
CA GLN A 63 -16.22 -12.74 13.50
C GLN A 63 -16.85 -11.40 13.10
N HIS A 64 -16.03 -10.46 12.62
CA HIS A 64 -16.44 -9.13 12.21
C HIS A 64 -15.67 -8.67 10.98
N ALA A 65 -16.23 -7.71 10.26
CA ALA A 65 -15.53 -6.90 9.28
C ALA A 65 -15.66 -5.42 9.68
N ASN A 66 -14.60 -4.66 9.47
CA ASN A 66 -14.63 -3.21 9.68
C ASN A 66 -14.71 -2.51 8.32
N HIS A 67 -15.44 -1.41 8.25
CA HIS A 67 -15.45 -0.46 7.15
C HIS A 67 -15.01 0.89 7.69
N ASP A 68 -14.17 1.60 6.96
CA ASP A 68 -13.64 2.89 7.43
C ASP A 68 -14.76 3.94 7.48
N MET A 69 -15.74 3.86 6.58
CA MET A 69 -16.85 4.79 6.48
C MET A 69 -18.16 4.11 6.09
N ARG A 70 -19.28 4.64 6.60
CA ARG A 70 -20.63 4.31 6.15
C ARG A 70 -21.44 5.57 5.91
N PHE A 71 -22.20 5.56 4.81
CA PHE A 71 -23.11 6.60 4.38
C PHE A 71 -24.56 6.07 4.49
N PRO A 72 -25.21 6.16 5.67
CA PRO A 72 -26.53 5.59 5.92
C PRO A 72 -27.62 6.12 4.98
N SER A 73 -27.55 7.41 4.61
CA SER A 73 -28.49 8.02 3.67
C SER A 73 -28.41 7.42 2.26
N LEU A 74 -27.26 6.86 1.89
CA LEU A 74 -27.05 6.17 0.61
C LEU A 74 -27.16 4.65 0.74
N GLY A 75 -27.15 4.11 1.96
CA GLY A 75 -27.08 2.68 2.20
C GLY A 75 -25.76 2.05 1.70
N VAL A 76 -24.66 2.80 1.72
CA VAL A 76 -23.36 2.34 1.20
C VAL A 76 -22.32 2.35 2.31
N SER A 77 -21.50 1.30 2.38
CA SER A 77 -20.30 1.24 3.21
C SER A 77 -19.04 1.24 2.37
N MET A 78 -17.94 1.73 2.95
CA MET A 78 -16.68 1.94 2.26
C MET A 78 -15.50 1.54 3.14
N ASP A 79 -14.52 0.91 2.52
CA ASP A 79 -13.23 0.60 3.11
C ASP A 79 -12.14 1.17 2.19
N THR A 80 -11.28 2.01 2.76
CA THR A 80 -10.22 2.70 2.05
C THR A 80 -8.93 1.90 2.13
N LYS A 81 -8.17 1.92 1.04
CA LYS A 81 -6.90 1.23 0.94
C LYS A 81 -5.87 2.13 0.30
N LEU A 82 -4.73 2.21 0.96
CA LEU A 82 -3.57 2.90 0.46
C LEU A 82 -2.84 1.99 -0.54
N LEU A 83 -2.63 2.49 -1.76
CA LEU A 83 -1.62 1.95 -2.67
C LEU A 83 -0.30 2.66 -2.37
N SER A 84 0.55 2.03 -1.56
CA SER A 84 1.88 2.53 -1.21
C SER A 84 2.95 1.49 -1.47
N ASP A 85 4.17 1.97 -1.71
CA ASP A 85 5.36 1.13 -1.81
C ASP A 85 5.79 0.61 -0.42
N LYS A 86 5.10 -0.44 0.03
CA LYS A 86 5.38 -1.11 1.31
C LYS A 86 6.76 -1.79 1.30
N ALA A 87 7.20 -2.29 0.16
CA ALA A 87 8.52 -2.92 0.02
C ALA A 87 9.64 -1.90 0.27
N GLY A 88 9.56 -0.73 -0.36
CA GLY A 88 10.47 0.39 -0.12
C GLY A 88 10.49 0.84 1.34
N SER A 89 9.32 0.95 1.98
CA SER A 89 9.24 1.30 3.42
C SER A 89 9.90 0.26 4.32
N ILE A 90 9.74 -1.04 4.04
CA ILE A 90 10.40 -2.12 4.80
C ILE A 90 11.92 -2.03 4.62
N LEU A 91 12.38 -1.82 3.38
CA LEU A 91 13.80 -1.68 3.06
C LEU A 91 14.43 -0.47 3.76
N GLU A 92 13.77 0.69 3.78
CA GLU A 92 14.28 1.86 4.51
C GLU A 92 14.42 1.58 6.01
N GLY A 93 13.46 0.85 6.60
CA GLY A 93 13.57 0.38 7.98
C GLY A 93 14.80 -0.53 8.17
N ILE A 94 15.08 -1.43 7.24
CA ILE A 94 16.28 -2.28 7.27
C ILE A 94 17.55 -1.44 7.14
N PHE A 95 17.57 -0.41 6.29
CA PHE A 95 18.73 0.46 6.11
C PHE A 95 19.01 1.32 7.36
N ASN A 96 17.97 1.74 8.07
CA ASN A 96 18.10 2.40 9.37
C ASN A 96 18.78 1.47 10.38
N ASP A 97 18.26 0.26 10.55
CA ASP A 97 18.83 -0.74 11.47
C ASP A 97 20.28 -1.11 11.09
N PHE A 98 20.58 -1.19 9.79
CA PHE A 98 21.93 -1.45 9.29
C PHE A 98 22.89 -0.31 9.65
N ARG A 99 22.49 0.95 9.41
CA ARG A 99 23.29 2.13 9.75
C ARG A 99 23.57 2.20 11.24
N GLU A 100 22.54 1.96 12.07
CA GLU A 100 22.68 1.92 13.52
C GLU A 100 23.66 0.84 13.96
N ALA A 101 23.49 -0.39 13.47
CA ALA A 101 24.34 -1.52 13.84
C ALA A 101 25.81 -1.38 13.42
N LYS A 102 26.10 -0.59 12.39
CA LYS A 102 27.46 -0.30 11.90
C LYS A 102 27.98 1.07 12.34
N SER A 103 27.21 1.81 13.14
CA SER A 103 27.53 3.18 13.57
C SER A 103 27.87 4.12 12.40
N ILE A 104 27.07 4.03 11.32
CA ILE A 104 27.24 4.85 10.12
C ILE A 104 26.30 6.06 10.21
N GLU A 105 26.87 7.27 10.30
CA GLU A 105 26.07 8.50 10.34
C GLU A 105 25.53 8.89 8.95
N ASN A 106 26.38 8.82 7.92
CA ASN A 106 26.05 9.32 6.58
C ASN A 106 26.32 8.25 5.52
N LEU A 107 25.26 7.59 5.09
CA LEU A 107 25.25 6.66 3.95
C LEU A 107 23.86 6.68 3.32
N THR A 108 23.80 6.96 2.03
CA THR A 108 22.59 6.75 1.25
C THR A 108 22.64 5.35 0.65
N VAL A 109 21.59 4.57 0.91
CA VAL A 109 21.36 3.28 0.29
C VAL A 109 20.19 3.43 -0.67
N LEU A 110 20.40 3.12 -1.95
CA LEU A 110 19.36 3.17 -2.95
C LEU A 110 19.06 1.75 -3.43
N PRO A 111 17.90 1.18 -3.09
CA PRO A 111 17.54 -0.16 -3.53
C PRO A 111 17.09 -0.15 -4.99
N SER A 112 17.31 -1.28 -5.66
CA SER A 112 16.70 -1.61 -6.93
C SER A 112 16.04 -2.98 -6.82
N TYR A 113 14.75 -3.05 -7.11
CA TYR A 113 13.94 -4.26 -7.01
C TYR A 113 12.73 -4.17 -7.96
N ASN A 114 12.08 -5.31 -8.19
CA ASN A 114 10.86 -5.38 -8.97
C ASN A 114 9.67 -4.84 -8.14
N PRO A 115 9.02 -3.73 -8.54
CA PRO A 115 7.86 -3.20 -7.81
C PRO A 115 6.66 -4.17 -7.75
N GLY A 116 6.61 -5.16 -8.66
CA GLY A 116 5.59 -6.19 -8.63
C GLY A 116 5.84 -7.32 -7.62
N GLU A 117 6.98 -7.34 -6.93
CA GLU A 117 7.28 -8.32 -5.88
C GLU A 117 6.40 -8.05 -4.63
N ASP A 118 5.87 -9.10 -4.01
CA ASP A 118 4.99 -8.97 -2.86
C ASP A 118 5.77 -8.46 -1.63
N PHE A 119 5.27 -7.42 -0.96
CA PHE A 119 5.86 -6.88 0.26
C PHE A 119 5.96 -7.94 1.37
N ILE A 120 5.11 -8.97 1.35
CA ILE A 120 5.18 -10.10 2.29
C ILE A 120 6.53 -10.82 2.17
N THR A 121 7.10 -10.93 0.96
CA THR A 121 8.44 -11.52 0.74
C THR A 121 9.50 -10.73 1.48
N PHE A 122 9.46 -9.40 1.42
CA PHE A 122 10.38 -8.50 2.13
C PHE A 122 10.17 -8.58 3.65
N GLN A 123 8.92 -8.59 4.11
CA GLN A 123 8.59 -8.67 5.52
C GLN A 123 9.08 -9.99 6.15
N ALA A 124 8.83 -11.11 5.49
CA ALA A 124 9.25 -12.44 5.94
C ALA A 124 10.77 -12.60 5.99
N ASN A 125 11.51 -11.89 5.13
CA ASN A 125 12.96 -11.97 5.04
C ASN A 125 13.70 -10.79 5.69
N ARG A 126 12.99 -9.89 6.39
CA ARG A 126 13.55 -8.65 6.96
C ARG A 126 14.87 -8.88 7.72
N GLN A 127 14.90 -9.86 8.62
CA GLN A 127 16.10 -10.15 9.42
C GLN A 127 17.26 -10.66 8.56
N LYS A 128 16.98 -11.55 7.60
CA LYS A 128 18.00 -12.09 6.69
C LYS A 128 18.61 -11.00 5.81
N LEU A 129 17.80 -10.07 5.32
CA LEU A 129 18.24 -8.92 4.54
C LEU A 129 19.12 -7.98 5.37
N LEU A 130 18.75 -7.74 6.64
CA LEU A 130 19.57 -6.98 7.58
C LEU A 130 20.94 -7.66 7.83
N ASP A 131 20.93 -8.97 8.06
CA ASP A 131 22.15 -9.74 8.31
C ASP A 131 23.05 -9.80 7.07
N GLU A 132 22.46 -9.91 5.88
CA GLU A 132 23.15 -9.81 4.60
C GLU A 132 23.89 -8.47 4.46
N LEU A 133 23.24 -7.34 4.76
CA LEU A 133 23.89 -6.03 4.71
C LEU A 133 25.03 -5.94 5.75
N LYS A 134 24.81 -6.45 6.96
CA LYS A 134 25.83 -6.45 8.02
C LYS A 134 27.06 -7.27 7.63
N GLN A 135 26.88 -8.39 6.95
CA GLN A 135 27.97 -9.30 6.57
C GLN A 135 28.62 -8.89 5.25
N GLY A 136 27.83 -8.45 4.28
CA GLY A 136 28.27 -8.14 2.92
C GLY A 136 28.89 -6.76 2.75
N VAL A 137 28.66 -5.82 3.68
CA VAL A 137 29.22 -4.47 3.61
C VAL A 137 30.40 -4.31 4.56
N ASP A 138 31.61 -4.29 3.97
CA ASP A 138 32.85 -3.91 4.64
C ASP A 138 33.05 -2.38 4.57
N LEU A 139 33.16 -1.74 5.74
CA LEU A 139 33.31 -0.28 5.88
C LEU A 139 34.69 0.24 5.47
N ASN A 140 35.69 -0.64 5.40
CA ASN A 140 37.04 -0.29 4.91
C ASN A 140 37.07 -0.29 3.39
N VAL A 141 36.36 -1.23 2.76
CA VAL A 141 36.28 -1.36 1.30
C VAL A 141 35.29 -0.37 0.71
N ARG A 142 34.17 -0.11 1.40
CA ARG A 142 33.09 0.79 0.96
C ARG A 142 32.56 0.42 -0.42
N PRO A 143 31.95 -0.78 -0.57
CA PRO A 143 31.47 -1.24 -1.87
C PRO A 143 30.44 -0.29 -2.46
N SER A 144 30.43 -0.11 -3.78
CA SER A 144 29.44 0.74 -4.47
C SER A 144 28.08 0.05 -4.66
N MET A 145 28.05 -1.28 -4.60
CA MET A 145 26.86 -2.10 -4.79
C MET A 145 26.96 -3.42 -4.04
N LEU A 146 25.81 -3.95 -3.62
CA LEU A 146 25.64 -5.33 -3.16
C LEU A 146 24.38 -5.91 -3.84
N VAL A 147 24.48 -7.11 -4.40
CA VAL A 147 23.33 -7.84 -4.96
C VAL A 147 22.83 -8.81 -3.90
N SER A 148 21.52 -8.82 -3.65
CA SER A 148 20.93 -9.69 -2.64
C SER A 148 20.99 -11.15 -3.06
N GLN A 149 21.34 -12.01 -2.12
CA GLN A 149 21.23 -13.46 -2.17
C GLN A 149 19.92 -13.96 -1.58
N VAL A 150 19.19 -13.10 -0.85
CA VAL A 150 17.94 -13.44 -0.16
C VAL A 150 16.73 -13.24 -1.08
N ILE A 151 16.70 -12.15 -1.83
CA ILE A 151 15.62 -11.84 -2.79
C ILE A 151 16.22 -11.68 -4.18
N SER A 152 15.75 -12.49 -5.13
CA SER A 152 16.21 -12.42 -6.51
C SER A 152 15.82 -11.07 -7.14
N GLY A 153 16.76 -10.44 -7.84
CA GLY A 153 16.55 -9.14 -8.48
C GLY A 153 16.60 -7.94 -7.54
N LEU A 154 16.78 -8.14 -6.23
CA LEU A 154 17.06 -7.06 -5.29
C LEU A 154 18.57 -6.74 -5.29
N SER A 155 18.89 -5.45 -5.39
CA SER A 155 20.25 -4.94 -5.19
C SER A 155 20.24 -3.61 -4.43
N TYR A 156 21.37 -3.29 -3.82
CA TYR A 156 21.57 -2.08 -3.03
C TYR A 156 22.75 -1.32 -3.61
N LYS A 157 22.55 -0.06 -3.99
CA LYS A 157 23.66 0.85 -4.34
C LYS A 157 23.97 1.76 -3.16
N PHE A 158 25.26 2.01 -2.94
CA PHE A 158 25.75 2.77 -1.80
C PHE A 158 26.43 4.07 -2.24
N ALA A 159 25.96 5.19 -1.71
CA ALA A 159 26.66 6.47 -1.82
C ALA A 159 27.32 6.83 -0.49
N TRP A 160 28.63 6.55 -0.42
CA TRP A 160 29.49 6.83 0.73
C TRP A 160 29.96 8.29 0.82
N LYS A 161 29.71 9.09 -0.22
CA LYS A 161 30.15 10.49 -0.34
C LYS A 161 29.03 11.32 -0.96
N PRO A 162 29.02 12.65 -0.71
CA PRO A 162 28.08 13.55 -1.38
C PRO A 162 28.18 13.43 -2.90
N GLY A 163 27.03 13.39 -3.58
CA GLY A 163 26.95 13.24 -5.02
C GLY A 163 25.55 12.80 -5.47
N VAL A 164 25.42 12.54 -6.77
CA VAL A 164 24.20 12.00 -7.36
C VAL A 164 24.33 10.48 -7.43
N LEU A 165 23.37 9.76 -6.84
CA LEU A 165 23.24 8.32 -6.96
C LEU A 165 22.01 7.99 -7.80
N THR A 166 22.17 7.16 -8.81
CA THR A 166 21.06 6.69 -9.65
C THR A 166 20.89 5.18 -9.51
N ALA A 167 19.65 4.73 -9.37
CA ALA A 167 19.26 3.35 -9.51
C ALA A 167 18.15 3.27 -10.56
N GLU A 168 18.12 2.14 -11.26
CA GLU A 168 17.09 1.84 -12.24
C GLU A 168 16.20 0.77 -11.65
N ASN A 169 14.88 0.98 -11.72
CA ASN A 169 13.89 -0.02 -11.38
C ASN A 169 13.21 -0.45 -12.67
N SER A 170 13.11 -1.75 -12.91
CA SER A 170 12.28 -2.27 -13.99
C SER A 170 10.83 -2.23 -13.54
N TYR A 171 10.05 -1.28 -14.03
CA TYR A 171 8.61 -1.26 -13.82
C TYR A 171 7.86 -1.74 -15.06
N SER A 172 6.89 -2.63 -14.84
CA SER A 172 5.92 -3.02 -15.85
C SER A 172 4.51 -2.83 -15.27
N PRO A 173 3.69 -1.90 -15.81
CA PRO A 173 2.31 -1.73 -15.36
C PRO A 173 1.45 -2.97 -15.61
N LEU A 174 1.85 -3.83 -16.56
CA LEU A 174 1.17 -5.08 -16.87
C LEU A 174 1.41 -6.13 -15.78
N GLU A 175 2.67 -6.41 -15.46
CA GLU A 175 3.02 -7.37 -14.39
C GLU A 175 2.55 -6.85 -13.03
N HIS A 176 2.62 -5.53 -12.82
CA HIS A 176 2.12 -4.92 -11.62
C HIS A 176 0.61 -5.12 -11.44
N ALA A 177 -0.20 -4.83 -12.47
CA ALA A 177 -1.63 -5.10 -12.47
C ALA A 177 -1.95 -6.58 -12.26
N LYS A 178 -1.16 -7.48 -12.88
CA LYS A 178 -1.28 -8.92 -12.72
C LYS A 178 -0.94 -9.38 -11.31
N ASN A 179 -0.03 -8.75 -10.57
CA ASN A 179 0.24 -9.16 -9.19
C ASN A 179 -0.74 -8.51 -8.20
N HIS A 180 -1.21 -7.30 -8.48
CA HIS A 180 -2.12 -6.55 -7.61
C HIS A 180 -3.55 -7.12 -7.52
N HIS A 181 -4.05 -7.88 -8.50
CA HIS A 181 -5.42 -8.45 -8.41
C HIS A 181 -5.60 -9.37 -7.19
N ARG A 182 -4.51 -10.00 -6.71
CA ARG A 182 -4.52 -10.83 -5.50
C ARG A 182 -4.77 -10.01 -4.23
N LEU A 183 -4.28 -8.77 -4.17
CA LEU A 183 -4.51 -7.88 -3.03
C LEU A 183 -6.00 -7.52 -2.89
N LEU A 184 -6.70 -7.34 -4.01
CA LEU A 184 -8.15 -7.14 -4.00
C LEU A 184 -8.90 -8.34 -3.41
N SER A 185 -8.48 -9.56 -3.77
CA SER A 185 -9.06 -10.79 -3.24
C SER A 185 -8.85 -10.89 -1.72
N ALA A 186 -7.71 -10.41 -1.19
CA ALA A 186 -7.47 -10.31 0.25
C ALA A 186 -8.42 -9.32 0.96
N HIS A 187 -9.04 -8.40 0.22
CA HIS A 187 -10.06 -7.47 0.72
C HIS A 187 -11.49 -7.96 0.50
N ALA A 188 -11.70 -9.12 -0.13
CA ALA A 188 -13.04 -9.66 -0.40
C ALA A 188 -13.90 -9.79 0.87
N LYS A 189 -13.28 -10.12 2.01
CA LYS A 189 -13.91 -10.14 3.35
C LYS A 189 -14.70 -8.87 3.72
N LYS A 190 -14.35 -7.73 3.10
CA LYS A 190 -14.99 -6.44 3.36
C LYS A 190 -16.33 -6.32 2.65
N PHE A 191 -16.59 -7.07 1.57
CA PHE A 191 -17.86 -6.97 0.87
C PHE A 191 -19.00 -7.49 1.74
N SER A 192 -19.97 -6.61 1.99
CA SER A 192 -21.21 -6.93 2.67
C SER A 192 -22.17 -7.67 1.72
N THR A 193 -22.86 -8.66 2.27
CA THR A 193 -23.98 -9.35 1.60
C THR A 193 -25.31 -8.64 1.85
N ALA A 194 -25.34 -7.67 2.76
CA ALA A 194 -26.55 -6.94 3.17
C ALA A 194 -26.66 -5.54 2.56
N GLU A 195 -25.54 -4.88 2.25
CA GLU A 195 -25.52 -3.53 1.68
C GLU A 195 -24.37 -3.35 0.67
N PRO A 196 -24.54 -2.49 -0.35
CA PRO A 196 -23.46 -2.15 -1.27
C PRO A 196 -22.20 -1.70 -0.53
N THR A 197 -21.07 -2.32 -0.86
CA THR A 197 -19.76 -1.97 -0.30
C THR A 197 -18.80 -1.54 -1.40
N VAL A 198 -18.06 -0.47 -1.17
CA VAL A 198 -17.04 0.04 -2.08
C VAL A 198 -15.66 -0.09 -1.44
N ILE A 199 -14.69 -0.65 -2.16
CA ILE A 199 -13.27 -0.56 -1.79
C ILE A 199 -12.66 0.60 -2.56
N VAL A 200 -12.14 1.59 -1.85
CA VAL A 200 -11.56 2.80 -2.46
C VAL A 200 -10.05 2.78 -2.31
N PHE A 201 -9.35 2.66 -3.44
CA PHE A 201 -7.90 2.76 -3.48
C PHE A 201 -7.47 4.21 -3.66
N VAL A 202 -6.72 4.72 -2.69
CA VAL A 202 -6.16 6.07 -2.73
C VAL A 202 -4.71 6.00 -3.21
N ILE A 203 -4.44 6.72 -4.30
CA ILE A 203 -3.09 6.88 -4.85
C ILE A 203 -2.53 8.21 -4.36
N PHE A 204 -1.47 8.14 -3.59
CA PHE A 204 -0.78 9.28 -3.03
C PHE A 204 0.29 9.81 -3.98
N PRO A 205 0.27 11.09 -4.36
CA PRO A 205 1.26 11.61 -5.29
C PRO A 205 2.71 11.61 -4.76
N TRP A 206 2.90 11.52 -3.43
CA TRP A 206 4.22 11.53 -2.78
C TRP A 206 4.70 10.16 -2.26
N THR A 207 3.80 9.20 -2.02
CA THR A 207 4.13 7.86 -1.48
C THR A 207 3.60 6.70 -2.34
N ALA A 208 2.69 6.95 -3.27
CA ALA A 208 2.25 5.92 -4.21
C ALA A 208 3.29 5.80 -5.30
N GLU A 209 4.29 5.01 -4.92
CA GLU A 209 5.25 4.35 -5.78
C GLU A 209 6.09 5.30 -6.65
N THR A 210 7.38 5.01 -6.73
CA THR A 210 8.31 5.56 -7.74
C THR A 210 7.92 5.23 -9.20
N VAL A 211 6.67 4.83 -9.42
CA VAL A 211 6.16 3.99 -10.49
C VAL A 211 5.03 4.67 -11.28
N PHE A 212 4.35 5.66 -10.68
CA PHE A 212 3.32 6.46 -11.37
C PHE A 212 3.74 7.88 -11.81
N PRO A 213 5.01 8.19 -12.17
CA PRO A 213 5.35 9.54 -12.62
C PRO A 213 4.78 9.87 -14.02
N PHE A 214 4.22 8.90 -14.75
CA PHE A 214 3.74 9.08 -16.13
C PHE A 214 2.26 8.71 -16.29
N ASP A 215 1.45 9.67 -16.76
CA ASP A 215 -0.01 9.54 -16.92
C ASP A 215 -0.44 8.34 -17.79
N ASP A 216 0.32 8.00 -18.82
CA ASP A 216 -0.04 6.91 -19.73
C ASP A 216 0.18 5.52 -19.10
N LEU A 217 1.21 5.37 -18.26
CA LEU A 217 1.45 4.11 -17.54
C LEU A 217 0.39 3.89 -16.46
N LYS A 218 -0.08 4.96 -15.82
CA LYS A 218 -1.20 4.92 -14.85
C LYS A 218 -2.49 4.45 -15.51
N LYS A 219 -2.85 5.00 -16.67
CA LYS A 219 -4.03 4.55 -17.45
C LYS A 219 -3.91 3.08 -17.86
N LEU A 220 -2.72 2.67 -18.31
CA LEU A 220 -2.46 1.29 -18.71
C LEU A 220 -2.59 0.32 -17.52
N PHE A 221 -2.01 0.67 -16.37
CA PHE A 221 -2.14 -0.09 -15.13
C PHE A 221 -3.61 -0.27 -14.75
N PHE A 222 -4.38 0.80 -14.62
CA PHE A 222 -5.78 0.70 -14.19
C PHE A 222 -6.65 -0.08 -15.16
N LYS A 223 -6.46 0.12 -16.47
CA LYS A 223 -7.16 -0.67 -17.48
C LYS A 223 -6.87 -2.16 -17.28
N LYS A 224 -5.59 -2.52 -17.15
CA LYS A 224 -5.16 -3.91 -17.03
C LYS A 224 -5.54 -4.54 -15.70
N PHE A 225 -5.52 -3.75 -14.64
CA PHE A 225 -5.97 -4.17 -13.32
C PHE A 225 -7.48 -4.47 -13.33
N GLY A 226 -8.29 -3.60 -13.96
CA GLY A 226 -9.70 -3.86 -14.19
C GLY A 226 -9.94 -5.10 -15.06
N ASP A 227 -9.22 -5.24 -16.18
CA ASP A 227 -9.28 -6.42 -17.05
C ASP A 227 -9.00 -7.70 -16.22
N HIS A 228 -7.90 -7.73 -15.46
CA HIS A 228 -7.54 -8.90 -14.64
C HIS A 228 -8.57 -9.21 -13.56
N LEU A 229 -9.13 -8.19 -12.90
CA LEU A 229 -10.14 -8.35 -11.86
C LEU A 229 -11.45 -8.92 -12.41
N PHE A 230 -11.98 -8.31 -13.48
CA PHE A 230 -13.33 -8.62 -13.97
C PHE A 230 -13.35 -9.73 -15.02
N THR A 231 -12.23 -10.03 -15.66
CA THR A 231 -12.18 -11.00 -16.76
C THR A 231 -11.09 -12.07 -16.58
N GLY A 232 -10.08 -11.83 -15.73
CA GLY A 232 -8.96 -12.75 -15.56
C GLY A 232 -9.36 -14.13 -15.02
N TYR A 233 -10.36 -14.19 -14.14
CA TYR A 233 -10.87 -15.44 -13.56
C TYR A 233 -11.55 -16.35 -14.60
N LEU A 234 -12.08 -15.80 -15.70
CA LEU A 234 -12.74 -16.59 -16.75
C LEU A 234 -11.77 -17.52 -17.49
N SER A 235 -10.48 -17.26 -17.37
CA SER A 235 -9.38 -17.99 -18.00
C SER A 235 -8.41 -18.62 -17.01
N SER A 236 -8.69 -18.53 -15.70
CA SER A 236 -7.85 -19.14 -14.65
C SER A 236 -8.23 -20.61 -14.44
N PRO A 237 -7.27 -21.55 -14.47
CA PRO A 237 -7.53 -22.95 -14.15
C PRO A 237 -7.75 -23.21 -12.65
N ASP A 238 -7.36 -22.26 -11.79
CA ASP A 238 -7.60 -22.34 -10.35
C ASP A 238 -8.96 -21.72 -10.00
N PRO A 239 -9.86 -22.46 -9.33
CA PRO A 239 -11.08 -21.88 -8.78
C PRO A 239 -10.74 -20.92 -7.64
N LEU A 240 -11.47 -19.80 -7.59
CA LEU A 240 -11.39 -18.77 -6.53
C LEU A 240 -11.53 -19.38 -5.12
#